data_AF-A0A2D7V1K8-F1
#
_entry.id   AF-A0A2D7V1K8-F1
#
_cell.length_a   1.000
_cell.length_b   1.000
_cell.length_c   1.000
_cell.angle_alpha   90.00
_cell.angle_beta   90.00
_cell.angle_gamma   90.00
#
_symmetry.space_group_name_H-M   'P 1'
#
loop_
_entity.id
_entity.type
_entity.pdbx_description
1 polymer ?
#
loop_
_entity_poly.entity_id
_entity_poly.type
_entity_poly.pdbx_seq_one_letter_code
_entity_poly.pdbx_strand_id
1 'polypeptide(L)'
;MIPIAREWQKFSLEKMEVHDMGRSSHMKRLAMPRSWPLPRKTSVWVQRPDPCGHSIECCMPVGIILRDILGIAGTRKEANQIVQKGLVKVDGKETKSINRGVGIFDVLTVGEQSYLCIFDKRGRLSYNPIDSKKAGSKLCRLNGKTTLKGGRTQLSFHDGRTMIVDNASKDDWATGSTCRINLSDGSITETYTASTGAQCYLTGGNHVGEIATIQEVEIKRSSMPNEVSFEEGFGTIQEYVMVISSPDDIPSEVDA
;
A
#
# COMPACT_ATOMS: atom_id res chain seq x y z
N MET A 1 -41.94 28.66 -35.29
CA MET A 1 -40.90 29.00 -34.30
C MET A 1 -41.18 28.16 -33.06
N ILE A 2 -40.58 26.98 -32.93
CA ILE A 2 -40.90 26.00 -31.88
C ILE A 2 -39.89 26.19 -30.72
N PRO A 3 -40.29 26.72 -29.55
CA PRO A 3 -39.38 26.93 -28.42
C PRO A 3 -39.15 25.66 -27.57
N ILE A 4 -39.78 24.54 -27.93
CA ILE A 4 -39.97 23.39 -27.02
C ILE A 4 -38.68 22.56 -26.84
N ALA A 5 -37.79 22.52 -27.83
CA ALA A 5 -36.63 21.62 -27.78
C ALA A 5 -35.54 22.03 -26.79
N ARG A 6 -35.37 23.34 -26.52
CA ARG A 6 -34.32 23.84 -25.60
C ARG A 6 -34.67 23.66 -24.13
N GLU A 7 -35.95 23.67 -23.80
CA GLU A 7 -36.43 23.57 -22.43
C GLU A 7 -36.37 22.13 -21.92
N TRP A 8 -36.61 21.15 -22.80
CA TRP A 8 -36.45 19.73 -22.51
C TRP A 8 -35.00 19.30 -22.31
N GLN A 9 -34.05 19.88 -23.06
CA GLN A 9 -32.63 19.61 -22.86
C GLN A 9 -32.10 20.16 -21.53
N LYS A 10 -32.56 21.34 -21.10
CA LYS A 10 -32.23 21.88 -19.77
C LYS A 10 -32.80 21.02 -18.64
N PHE A 11 -34.06 20.59 -18.76
CA PHE A 11 -34.73 19.76 -17.74
C PHE A 11 -34.09 18.37 -17.60
N SER A 12 -33.58 17.80 -18.70
CA SER A 12 -32.86 16.51 -18.71
C SER A 12 -31.45 16.63 -18.12
N LEU A 13 -30.77 17.75 -18.36
CA LEU A 13 -29.43 18.02 -17.80
C LEU A 13 -29.47 18.40 -16.32
N GLU A 14 -30.52 19.08 -15.83
CA GLU A 14 -30.72 19.35 -14.39
C GLU A 14 -31.00 18.08 -13.58
N LYS A 15 -31.65 17.06 -14.17
CA LYS A 15 -31.87 15.77 -13.51
C LYS A 15 -30.67 14.82 -13.52
N MET A 16 -29.59 15.17 -14.23
CA MET A 16 -28.29 14.52 -14.11
C MET A 16 -27.37 15.25 -13.12
N GLU A 17 -27.92 15.98 -12.17
CA GLU A 17 -27.28 16.13 -10.87
C GLU A 17 -27.14 14.74 -10.24
N VAL A 18 -26.02 14.10 -10.54
CA VAL A 18 -25.44 13.06 -9.69
C VAL A 18 -25.34 13.72 -8.33
N HIS A 19 -26.33 13.46 -7.47
CA HIS A 19 -26.27 13.86 -6.09
C HIS A 19 -24.96 13.26 -5.59
N ASP A 20 -23.99 14.10 -5.28
CA ASP A 20 -22.71 13.69 -4.71
C ASP A 20 -23.02 13.24 -3.28
N MET A 21 -23.58 12.03 -3.20
CA MET A 21 -23.91 11.33 -1.98
C MET A 21 -22.57 11.13 -1.29
N GLY A 22 -22.37 11.82 -0.16
CA GLY A 22 -21.11 11.83 0.57
C GLY A 22 -20.51 10.44 0.77
N ARG A 23 -19.20 10.37 1.03
CA ARG A 23 -18.42 9.13 1.09
C ARG A 23 -19.17 7.99 1.81
N SER A 24 -19.47 6.92 1.07
CA SER A 24 -20.11 5.72 1.63
C SER A 24 -19.24 5.09 2.73
N SER A 25 -19.81 4.96 3.91
CA SER A 25 -19.22 4.23 5.04
C SER A 25 -19.29 2.70 4.86
N HIS A 26 -20.12 2.21 3.94
CA HIS A 26 -20.37 0.79 3.71
C HIS A 26 -19.70 0.29 2.43
N MET A 27 -19.30 -0.99 2.41
CA MET A 27 -18.77 -1.66 1.22
C MET A 27 -19.52 -2.98 0.97
N LYS A 28 -20.12 -3.12 -0.21
CA LYS A 28 -20.66 -4.41 -0.66
C LYS A 28 -19.49 -5.36 -0.94
N ARG A 29 -19.61 -6.62 -0.52
CA ARG A 29 -18.56 -7.63 -0.71
C ARG A 29 -18.27 -7.90 -2.19
N LEU A 30 -19.28 -7.79 -3.06
CA LEU A 30 -19.10 -7.89 -4.51
C LEU A 30 -18.18 -6.80 -5.08
N ALA A 31 -18.09 -5.64 -4.43
CA ALA A 31 -17.26 -4.49 -4.84
C ALA A 31 -15.89 -4.46 -4.14
N MET A 32 -15.52 -5.52 -3.41
CA MET A 32 -14.21 -5.66 -2.79
C MET A 32 -13.08 -5.61 -3.85
N PRO A 33 -11.88 -5.13 -3.51
CA PRO A 33 -10.72 -5.21 -4.41
C PRO A 33 -10.39 -6.65 -4.82
N ARG A 34 -9.79 -6.83 -6.00
CA ARG A 34 -9.33 -8.16 -6.46
C ARG A 34 -8.14 -8.69 -5.66
N SER A 35 -7.38 -7.78 -5.07
CA SER A 35 -6.25 -8.08 -4.21
C SER A 35 -6.63 -8.76 -2.88
N TRP A 36 -7.89 -8.72 -2.46
CA TRP A 36 -8.29 -9.38 -1.22
C TRP A 36 -8.57 -10.87 -1.49
N PRO A 37 -7.86 -11.82 -0.84
CA PRO A 37 -8.03 -13.25 -1.07
C PRO A 37 -9.28 -13.81 -0.36
N LEU A 38 -10.45 -13.21 -0.57
CA LEU A 38 -11.71 -13.61 0.07
C LEU A 38 -12.78 -14.03 -0.93
N PRO A 39 -13.66 -14.98 -0.58
CA PRO A 39 -14.81 -15.32 -1.41
C PRO A 39 -15.83 -14.16 -1.43
N ARG A 40 -16.29 -13.81 -2.63
CA ARG A 40 -17.19 -12.65 -2.85
C ARG A 40 -18.66 -12.93 -2.57
N LYS A 41 -19.12 -14.18 -2.69
CA LYS A 41 -20.54 -14.57 -2.63
C LYS A 41 -20.95 -15.19 -1.29
N THR A 42 -20.33 -14.77 -0.19
CA THR A 42 -20.62 -15.32 1.16
C THR A 42 -21.56 -14.42 1.97
N SER A 43 -21.33 -13.11 1.96
CA SER A 43 -22.20 -12.13 2.64
C SER A 43 -22.39 -10.89 1.76
N VAL A 44 -23.47 -10.13 1.99
CA VAL A 44 -23.75 -8.91 1.20
C VAL A 44 -22.70 -7.83 1.44
N TRP A 45 -22.30 -7.65 2.70
CA TRP A 45 -21.39 -6.60 3.14
C TRP A 45 -20.03 -7.15 3.56
N VAL A 46 -19.00 -6.33 3.40
CA VAL A 46 -17.65 -6.57 3.89
C VAL A 46 -17.19 -5.35 4.68
N GLN A 47 -16.26 -5.55 5.61
CA GLN A 47 -15.70 -4.46 6.39
C GLN A 47 -14.89 -3.55 5.47
N ARG A 48 -15.20 -2.25 5.49
CA ARG A 48 -14.44 -1.22 4.78
C ARG A 48 -13.27 -0.77 5.66
N PRO A 49 -12.04 -0.66 5.13
CA PRO A 49 -10.94 -0.09 5.88
C PRO A 49 -11.16 1.39 6.11
N ASP A 50 -10.75 1.89 7.28
CA ASP A 50 -10.69 3.31 7.55
C ASP A 50 -9.69 3.98 6.59
N PRO A 51 -9.87 5.26 6.24
CA PRO A 51 -8.87 6.01 5.46
C PRO A 51 -7.51 5.89 6.13
N CYS A 52 -6.55 5.37 5.39
CA CYS A 52 -5.18 5.21 5.85
C CYS A 52 -4.20 5.63 4.75
N GLY A 53 -2.91 5.51 5.03
CA GLY A 53 -1.85 5.87 4.09
C GLY A 53 -1.74 4.98 2.85
N HIS A 54 -2.58 3.95 2.73
CA HIS A 54 -2.61 3.04 1.60
C HIS A 54 -3.93 3.10 0.86
N SER A 55 -3.89 2.82 -0.45
CA SER A 55 -5.10 2.66 -1.26
C SER A 55 -5.88 1.43 -0.83
N ILE A 56 -7.18 1.37 -1.17
CA ILE A 56 -8.04 0.26 -0.79
C ILE A 56 -7.60 -1.08 -1.41
N GLU A 57 -6.94 -1.03 -2.56
CA GLU A 57 -6.40 -2.20 -3.25
C GLU A 57 -5.12 -2.71 -2.59
N CYS A 58 -4.36 -1.82 -1.95
CA CYS A 58 -3.09 -2.13 -1.30
C CYS A 58 -3.24 -2.33 0.21
N CYS A 59 -4.46 -2.35 0.78
CA CYS A 59 -4.66 -2.59 2.21
C CYS A 59 -5.91 -3.41 2.52
N MET A 60 -5.93 -3.99 3.72
CA MET A 60 -7.07 -4.73 4.27
C MET A 60 -7.30 -4.33 5.73
N PRO A 61 -8.55 -4.29 6.24
CA PRO A 61 -8.79 -3.98 7.64
C PRO A 61 -8.35 -5.11 8.57
N VAL A 62 -7.77 -4.75 9.71
CA VAL A 62 -7.32 -5.68 10.79
C VAL A 62 -8.36 -6.75 11.12
N GLY A 63 -9.64 -6.38 11.22
CA GLY A 63 -10.71 -7.33 11.55
C GLY A 63 -10.85 -8.49 10.56
N ILE A 64 -10.62 -8.24 9.27
CA ILE A 64 -10.63 -9.28 8.23
C ILE A 64 -9.35 -10.10 8.32
N ILE A 65 -8.20 -9.46 8.52
CA ILE A 65 -6.91 -10.13 8.61
C ILE A 65 -6.93 -11.14 9.77
N LEU A 66 -7.36 -10.72 10.95
CA LEU A 66 -7.42 -11.60 12.13
C LEU A 66 -8.39 -12.77 11.98
N ARG A 67 -9.51 -12.57 11.28
CA ARG A 67 -10.59 -13.55 11.19
C ARG A 67 -10.43 -14.51 10.02
N ASP A 68 -10.25 -13.96 8.81
CA ASP A 68 -10.31 -14.71 7.57
C ASP A 68 -8.93 -15.11 7.04
N ILE A 69 -7.87 -14.33 7.34
CA ILE A 69 -6.52 -14.60 6.83
C ILE A 69 -5.70 -15.40 7.84
N LEU A 70 -5.54 -14.88 9.06
CA LEU A 70 -4.74 -15.52 10.10
C LEU A 70 -5.53 -16.56 10.92
N GLY A 71 -6.86 -16.54 10.85
CA GLY A 71 -7.71 -17.48 11.58
C GLY A 71 -7.63 -17.40 13.11
N ILE A 72 -7.10 -16.30 13.67
CA ILE A 72 -6.91 -16.10 15.12
C ILE A 72 -8.26 -15.89 15.83
N ALA A 73 -9.22 -15.26 15.15
CA ALA A 73 -10.56 -15.02 15.66
C ALA A 73 -11.60 -15.74 14.80
N GLY A 74 -12.60 -16.37 15.41
CA GLY A 74 -13.73 -16.96 14.69
C GLY A 74 -14.78 -15.91 14.31
N THR A 75 -14.99 -14.92 15.18
CA THR A 75 -16.02 -13.89 14.99
C THR A 75 -15.46 -12.47 14.95
N ARG A 76 -16.22 -11.54 14.36
CA ARG A 76 -15.88 -10.11 14.38
C ARG A 76 -15.79 -9.57 15.81
N LYS A 77 -16.60 -10.10 16.73
CA LYS A 77 -16.62 -9.66 18.13
C LYS A 77 -15.33 -10.05 18.84
N GLU A 78 -14.86 -11.28 18.65
CA GLU A 78 -13.56 -11.73 19.15
C GLU A 78 -12.40 -10.91 18.57
N ALA A 79 -12.39 -10.70 17.24
CA ALA A 79 -11.38 -9.86 16.59
C ALA A 79 -11.36 -8.44 17.20
N ASN A 80 -12.53 -7.85 17.46
CA ASN A 80 -12.62 -6.55 18.13
C ASN A 80 -12.06 -6.61 19.56
N GLN A 81 -12.36 -7.67 20.33
CA GLN A 81 -11.82 -7.82 21.68
C GLN A 81 -10.29 -7.90 21.68
N ILE A 82 -9.68 -8.62 20.73
CA ILE A 82 -8.22 -8.70 20.58
C ILE A 82 -7.62 -7.31 20.32
N VAL A 83 -8.24 -6.55 19.40
CA VAL A 83 -7.83 -5.17 19.08
C VAL A 83 -7.99 -4.24 20.30
N GLN A 84 -9.13 -4.31 21.01
CA GLN A 84 -9.37 -3.48 22.20
C GLN A 84 -8.44 -3.80 23.38
N LYS A 85 -7.95 -5.05 23.48
CA LYS A 85 -6.94 -5.44 24.47
C LYS A 85 -5.55 -4.89 24.19
N GLY A 86 -5.33 -4.20 23.06
CA GLY A 86 -4.02 -3.64 22.69
C GLY A 86 -3.02 -4.68 22.20
N LEU A 87 -3.47 -5.89 21.88
CA LEU A 87 -2.60 -6.97 21.40
C LEU A 87 -2.18 -6.79 19.94
N VAL A 88 -2.78 -5.84 19.22
CA VAL A 88 -2.51 -5.58 17.81
C VAL A 88 -1.77 -4.27 17.63
N LYS A 89 -0.61 -4.33 16.98
CA LYS A 89 0.21 -3.19 16.61
C LYS A 89 0.39 -3.16 15.10
N VAL A 90 0.22 -2.00 14.50
CA VAL A 90 0.52 -1.74 13.08
C VAL A 90 1.69 -0.78 13.04
N ASP A 91 2.78 -1.19 12.44
CA ASP A 91 4.05 -0.46 12.40
C ASP A 91 4.52 0.00 13.79
N GLY A 92 4.46 -0.92 14.77
CA GLY A 92 4.83 -0.66 16.16
C GLY A 92 3.81 0.16 16.98
N LYS A 93 2.78 0.73 16.35
CA LYS A 93 1.75 1.53 17.03
C LYS A 93 0.51 0.70 17.36
N GLU A 94 0.09 0.74 18.62
CA GLU A 94 -1.14 0.09 19.06
C GLU A 94 -2.35 0.66 18.33
N THR A 95 -3.19 -0.25 17.82
CA THR A 95 -4.38 0.11 17.08
C THR A 95 -5.62 -0.27 17.89
N LYS A 96 -6.54 0.69 18.06
CA LYS A 96 -7.84 0.46 18.70
C LYS A 96 -9.00 0.28 17.72
N SER A 97 -8.80 0.61 16.44
CA SER A 97 -9.83 0.44 15.40
C SER A 97 -9.70 -0.91 14.72
N ILE A 98 -10.77 -1.70 14.74
CA ILE A 98 -10.86 -2.95 13.97
C ILE A 98 -10.82 -2.69 12.45
N ASN A 99 -11.20 -1.49 12.01
CA ASN A 99 -11.21 -1.09 10.60
C ASN A 99 -9.87 -0.51 10.14
N ARG A 100 -8.87 -0.35 11.01
CA ARG A 100 -7.55 0.13 10.61
C ARG A 100 -7.03 -0.72 9.45
N GLY A 101 -6.72 -0.08 8.32
CA GLY A 101 -6.09 -0.76 7.19
C GLY A 101 -4.66 -1.16 7.53
N VAL A 102 -4.22 -2.34 7.11
CA VAL A 102 -2.82 -2.73 7.05
C VAL A 102 -2.50 -2.91 5.57
N GLY A 103 -1.51 -2.18 5.08
CA GLY A 103 -1.18 -2.17 3.66
C GLY A 103 0.16 -2.79 3.33
N ILE A 104 0.50 -2.78 2.04
CA ILE A 104 1.76 -3.33 1.53
C ILE A 104 2.96 -2.75 2.30
N PHE A 105 3.92 -3.61 2.62
CA PHE A 105 5.09 -3.34 3.46
C PHE A 105 4.82 -2.84 4.88
N ASP A 106 3.57 -2.81 5.35
CA ASP A 106 3.29 -2.58 6.77
C ASP A 106 3.59 -3.85 7.58
N VAL A 107 4.08 -3.63 8.81
CA VAL A 107 4.34 -4.68 9.79
C VAL A 107 3.16 -4.78 10.75
N LEU A 108 2.44 -5.90 10.70
CA LEU A 108 1.37 -6.24 11.64
C LEU A 108 1.93 -7.13 12.74
N THR A 109 1.84 -6.70 13.99
CA THR A 109 2.20 -7.54 15.15
C THR A 109 0.96 -7.88 15.94
N VAL A 110 0.77 -9.17 16.22
CA VAL A 110 -0.35 -9.71 17.01
C VAL A 110 0.23 -10.53 18.14
N GLY A 111 0.15 -10.02 19.37
CA GLY A 111 0.83 -10.60 20.52
C GLY A 111 2.36 -10.59 20.32
N GLU A 112 2.95 -11.78 20.18
CA GLU A 112 4.39 -11.97 19.98
C GLU A 112 4.78 -12.24 18.51
N GLN A 113 3.80 -12.50 17.64
CA GLN A 113 4.05 -12.81 16.23
C GLN A 113 3.93 -11.57 15.37
N SER A 114 4.90 -11.36 14.48
CA SER A 114 4.92 -10.27 13.51
C SER A 114 4.75 -10.80 12.09
N TYR A 115 4.04 -10.05 11.27
CA TYR A 115 3.73 -10.37 9.88
C TYR A 115 4.04 -9.16 9.01
N LEU A 116 4.61 -9.39 7.83
CA LEU A 116 4.76 -8.38 6.79
C LEU A 116 3.67 -8.57 5.74
N CYS A 117 2.99 -7.48 5.40
CA CYS A 117 2.02 -7.49 4.31
C CYS A 117 2.74 -7.34 2.96
N ILE A 118 2.59 -8.30 2.07
CA ILE A 118 3.13 -8.25 0.70
C ILE A 118 2.07 -8.71 -0.31
N PHE A 119 2.35 -8.59 -1.61
CA PHE A 119 1.58 -9.28 -2.63
C PHE A 119 2.12 -10.70 -2.88
N ASP A 120 1.19 -11.64 -3.00
CA ASP A 120 1.41 -12.93 -3.64
C ASP A 120 1.62 -12.71 -5.16
N LYS A 121 2.27 -13.65 -5.86
CA LYS A 121 2.41 -13.69 -7.33
C LYS A 121 1.11 -13.54 -8.10
N ARG A 122 -0.03 -13.82 -7.46
CA ARG A 122 -1.38 -13.61 -8.01
C ARG A 122 -1.93 -12.18 -7.80
N GLY A 123 -1.14 -11.27 -7.23
CA GLY A 123 -1.53 -9.91 -6.90
C GLY A 123 -2.48 -9.80 -5.70
N ARG A 124 -2.47 -10.80 -4.80
CA ARG A 124 -3.32 -10.83 -3.60
C ARG A 124 -2.52 -10.43 -2.37
N LEU A 125 -3.12 -9.71 -1.44
CA LEU A 125 -2.48 -9.37 -0.17
C LEU A 125 -2.27 -10.63 0.67
N SER A 126 -1.02 -10.88 1.05
CA SER A 126 -0.60 -11.94 1.96
C SER A 126 0.09 -11.32 3.19
N TYR A 127 -0.03 -11.99 4.34
CA TYR A 127 0.53 -11.58 5.62
C TYR A 127 1.49 -12.66 6.11
N ASN A 128 2.74 -12.56 5.67
CA ASN A 128 3.73 -13.61 5.92
C ASN A 128 4.46 -13.36 7.24
N PRO A 129 4.73 -14.40 8.05
CA PRO A 129 5.42 -14.25 9.33
C PRO A 129 6.85 -13.75 9.11
N ILE A 130 7.31 -12.88 10.00
CA ILE A 130 8.68 -12.35 10.03
C ILE A 130 9.27 -12.48 11.42
N ASP A 131 10.60 -12.52 11.51
CA ASP A 131 11.30 -12.46 12.78
C ASP A 131 11.13 -11.09 13.44
N SER A 132 11.05 -11.10 14.77
CA SER A 132 10.96 -9.93 15.65
C SER A 132 12.05 -8.89 15.38
N LYS A 133 13.25 -9.33 14.98
CA LYS A 133 14.36 -8.42 14.61
C LYS A 133 14.06 -7.61 13.35
N LYS A 134 13.47 -8.24 12.33
CA LYS A 134 13.09 -7.56 11.08
C LYS A 134 11.88 -6.65 11.29
N ALA A 135 10.98 -7.02 12.21
CA ALA A 135 9.77 -6.27 12.53
C ALA A 135 10.02 -4.86 13.10
N GLY A 136 11.24 -4.54 13.55
CA GLY A 136 11.60 -3.19 14.02
C GLY A 136 11.79 -2.15 12.91
N SER A 137 11.89 -2.58 11.65
CA SER A 137 12.11 -1.71 10.50
C SER A 137 11.16 -2.06 9.36
N LYS A 138 10.93 -1.12 8.44
CA LYS A 138 10.19 -1.40 7.22
C LYS A 138 10.76 -0.66 6.01
N LEU A 139 10.47 -1.17 4.83
CA LEU A 139 10.85 -0.55 3.56
C LEU A 139 9.75 0.42 3.11
N CYS A 140 10.15 1.65 2.78
CA CYS A 140 9.27 2.71 2.33
C CYS A 140 9.80 3.33 1.04
N ARG A 141 9.04 3.18 -0.06
CA ARG A 141 9.32 3.89 -1.30
C ARG A 141 9.12 5.40 -1.14
N LEU A 142 10.08 6.18 -1.64
CA LEU A 142 9.97 7.62 -1.77
C LEU A 142 9.22 8.00 -3.06
N ASN A 143 8.02 8.55 -2.93
CA ASN A 143 7.17 8.92 -4.06
C ASN A 143 7.36 10.37 -4.50
N GLY A 144 7.76 11.25 -3.59
CA GLY A 144 7.92 12.66 -3.94
C GLY A 144 8.68 13.47 -2.91
N LYS A 145 9.09 14.66 -3.35
CA LYS A 145 9.73 15.67 -2.52
C LYS A 145 9.03 17.00 -2.72
N THR A 146 8.82 17.71 -1.63
CA THR A 146 8.27 19.07 -1.66
C THR A 146 9.16 19.99 -0.84
N THR A 147 9.71 21.03 -1.46
CA THR A 147 10.46 22.06 -0.73
C THR A 147 9.49 22.93 0.06
N LEU A 148 9.72 23.01 1.37
CA LEU A 148 8.95 23.82 2.30
C LEU A 148 9.57 25.21 2.46
N LYS A 149 8.80 26.11 3.09
CA LYS A 149 9.31 27.43 3.48
C LYS A 149 10.47 27.26 4.47
N GLY A 150 11.53 28.06 4.29
CA GLY A 150 12.73 27.99 5.11
C GLY A 150 13.76 26.96 4.67
N GLY A 151 13.76 26.57 3.38
CA GLY A 151 14.81 25.74 2.77
C GLY A 151 14.73 24.24 3.08
N ARG A 152 13.85 23.83 3.98
CA ARG A 152 13.63 22.43 4.36
C ARG A 152 12.89 21.66 3.27
N THR A 153 13.10 20.35 3.20
CA THR A 153 12.43 19.48 2.22
C THR A 153 11.58 18.43 2.93
N GLN A 154 10.34 18.26 2.48
CA GLN A 154 9.47 17.18 2.88
C GLN A 154 9.60 16.00 1.92
N LEU A 155 9.95 14.84 2.46
CA LEU A 155 9.91 13.54 1.79
C LEU A 155 8.52 12.94 1.98
N SER A 156 7.91 12.45 0.89
CA SER A 156 6.59 11.80 0.91
C SER A 156 6.72 10.35 0.46
N PHE A 157 6.27 9.42 1.31
CA PHE A 157 6.39 7.98 1.08
C PHE A 157 5.08 7.38 0.55
N HIS A 158 5.17 6.17 0.00
CA HIS A 158 4.02 5.44 -0.56
C HIS A 158 2.91 5.09 0.45
N ASP A 159 3.27 4.94 1.73
CA ASP A 159 2.36 4.63 2.83
C ASP A 159 1.77 5.91 3.47
N GLY A 160 1.83 7.03 2.77
CA GLY A 160 1.31 8.32 3.22
C GLY A 160 2.12 9.00 4.32
N ARG A 161 3.26 8.43 4.74
CA ARG A 161 4.16 9.08 5.70
C ARG A 161 4.88 10.26 5.07
N THR A 162 5.23 11.21 5.93
CA THR A 162 6.06 12.35 5.57
C THR A 162 7.19 12.54 6.57
N MET A 163 8.35 12.96 6.07
CA MET A 163 9.51 13.29 6.89
C MET A 163 10.09 14.62 6.41
N ILE A 164 10.53 15.46 7.35
CA ILE A 164 11.16 16.73 7.03
C ILE A 164 12.67 16.60 7.25
N VAL A 165 13.43 17.00 6.24
CA VAL A 165 14.90 17.02 6.27
C VAL A 165 15.39 18.41 5.89
N ASP A 166 16.50 18.86 6.49
CA ASP A 166 17.00 20.22 6.28
C ASP A 166 17.73 20.36 4.92
N ASN A 167 18.45 19.34 4.48
CA ASN A 167 19.14 19.31 3.19
C ASN A 167 18.81 18.00 2.48
N ALA A 168 17.86 18.01 1.55
CA ALA A 168 17.60 16.87 0.68
C ALA A 168 18.47 16.95 -0.58
N SER A 169 19.71 16.51 -0.52
CA SER A 169 20.50 16.31 -1.74
C SER A 169 19.75 15.39 -2.71
N LYS A 170 19.88 15.66 -4.01
CA LYS A 170 19.18 14.89 -5.04
C LYS A 170 19.65 13.44 -5.09
N ASP A 171 20.93 13.22 -4.82
CA ASP A 171 21.61 11.93 -4.92
C ASP A 171 21.29 11.02 -3.71
N ASP A 172 21.20 11.60 -2.51
CA ASP A 172 20.94 10.84 -1.28
C ASP A 172 19.50 10.31 -1.19
N TRP A 173 18.54 10.99 -1.83
CA TRP A 173 17.11 10.62 -1.76
C TRP A 173 16.43 10.66 -3.13
N ALA A 174 16.96 10.05 -4.18
CA ALA A 174 16.31 10.11 -5.49
C ALA A 174 14.85 9.59 -5.44
N THR A 175 13.92 10.22 -6.15
CA THR A 175 12.52 9.74 -6.21
C THR A 175 12.46 8.35 -6.84
N GLY A 176 11.64 7.46 -6.28
CA GLY A 176 11.60 6.05 -6.67
C GLY A 176 12.61 5.17 -5.93
N SER A 177 13.47 5.75 -5.10
CA SER A 177 14.32 4.99 -4.18
C SER A 177 13.52 4.43 -3.02
N THR A 178 14.01 3.35 -2.43
CA THR A 178 13.43 2.73 -1.24
C THR A 178 14.25 3.13 -0.01
N CYS A 179 13.60 3.69 1.00
CA CYS A 179 14.22 3.99 2.28
C CYS A 179 13.86 2.91 3.31
N ARG A 180 14.85 2.40 4.04
CA ARG A 180 14.61 1.58 5.23
C ARG A 180 14.37 2.51 6.41
N ILE A 181 13.18 2.43 7.01
CA ILE A 181 12.74 3.26 8.12
C ILE A 181 12.67 2.41 9.38
N ASN A 182 13.28 2.88 10.46
CA ASN A 182 13.11 2.28 11.78
C ASN A 182 11.77 2.74 12.37
N LEU A 183 10.96 1.79 12.85
CA LEU A 183 9.60 2.05 13.31
C LEU A 183 9.53 2.70 14.70
N SER A 184 10.60 2.58 15.48
CA SER A 184 10.67 3.10 16.84
C SER A 184 10.88 4.62 16.88
N ASP A 185 11.84 5.11 16.11
CA ASP A 185 12.24 6.52 16.02
C ASP A 185 11.68 7.21 14.76
N GLY A 186 11.28 6.45 13.74
CA GLY A 186 10.87 6.97 12.45
C GLY A 186 12.03 7.48 11.60
N SER A 187 13.29 7.14 11.93
CA SER A 187 14.47 7.61 11.21
C SER A 187 14.76 6.76 9.97
N ILE A 188 15.40 7.35 8.96
CA ILE A 188 15.87 6.63 7.77
C ILE A 188 17.26 6.07 8.09
N THR A 189 17.40 4.75 8.01
CA THR A 189 18.67 4.06 8.25
C THR A 189 19.47 3.88 6.97
N GLU A 190 18.80 3.43 5.90
CA GLU A 190 19.42 3.10 4.62
C GLU A 190 18.53 3.58 3.47
N THR A 191 19.13 3.90 2.32
CA THR A 191 18.41 4.26 1.10
C THR A 191 18.96 3.46 -0.08
N TYR A 192 18.07 2.86 -0.86
CA TYR A 192 18.38 2.03 -2.03
C TYR A 192 17.82 2.68 -3.28
N THR A 193 18.72 3.04 -4.19
CA THR A 193 18.37 3.68 -5.47
C THR A 193 18.16 2.64 -6.55
N ALA A 194 17.24 2.90 -7.48
CA ALA A 194 17.02 2.07 -8.66
C ALA A 194 18.15 2.28 -9.67
N SER A 195 19.25 1.54 -9.51
CA SER A 195 20.37 1.48 -10.46
C SER A 195 20.40 0.15 -11.19
N THR A 196 21.10 0.09 -12.32
CA THR A 196 21.39 -1.18 -13.02
C THR A 196 22.03 -2.18 -12.07
N GLY A 197 21.55 -3.43 -12.11
CA GLY A 197 21.96 -4.53 -11.22
C GLY A 197 21.27 -4.55 -9.85
N ALA A 198 20.45 -3.55 -9.52
CA ALA A 198 19.71 -3.56 -8.25
C ALA A 198 18.54 -4.54 -8.31
N GLN A 199 18.32 -5.26 -7.22
CA GLN A 199 17.16 -6.13 -7.07
C GLN A 199 15.94 -5.33 -6.65
N CYS A 200 14.79 -5.73 -7.14
CA CYS A 200 13.54 -5.07 -6.83
C CYS A 200 12.40 -6.08 -6.69
N TYR A 201 11.36 -5.63 -6.01
CA TYR A 201 10.10 -6.32 -5.85
C TYR A 201 9.00 -5.56 -6.55
N LEU A 202 8.17 -6.29 -7.26
CA LEU A 202 7.13 -5.71 -8.10
C LEU A 202 5.80 -5.62 -7.35
N THR A 203 5.31 -4.40 -7.17
CA THR A 203 4.09 -4.11 -6.42
C THR A 203 2.85 -4.01 -7.30
N GLY A 204 2.98 -4.11 -8.62
CA GLY A 204 1.88 -3.95 -9.56
C GLY A 204 2.19 -4.45 -10.97
N GLY A 205 1.18 -4.43 -11.83
CA GLY A 205 1.27 -4.98 -13.19
C GLY A 205 1.07 -6.50 -13.23
N ASN A 206 1.47 -7.11 -14.35
CA ASN A 206 1.31 -8.55 -14.56
C ASN A 206 2.30 -9.40 -13.75
N HIS A 207 3.46 -8.84 -13.42
CA HIS A 207 4.55 -9.49 -12.69
C HIS A 207 4.54 -9.15 -11.19
N VAL A 208 3.37 -8.79 -10.65
CA VAL A 208 3.22 -8.44 -9.24
C VAL A 208 3.63 -9.60 -8.33
N GLY A 209 4.34 -9.31 -7.24
CA GLY A 209 4.83 -10.33 -6.30
C GLY A 209 6.17 -10.98 -6.71
N GLU A 210 6.69 -10.69 -7.90
CA GLU A 210 7.98 -11.21 -8.36
C GLU A 210 9.15 -10.33 -7.90
N ILE A 211 10.31 -10.96 -7.74
CA ILE A 211 11.59 -10.29 -7.53
C ILE A 211 12.34 -10.33 -8.87
N ALA A 212 12.81 -9.17 -9.32
CA ALA A 212 13.49 -9.02 -10.61
C ALA A 212 14.74 -8.14 -10.48
N THR A 213 15.65 -8.25 -11.45
CA THR A 213 16.89 -7.48 -11.49
C THR A 213 16.81 -6.36 -12.52
N ILE A 214 17.06 -5.12 -12.09
CA ILE A 214 16.96 -3.94 -12.96
C ILE A 214 18.10 -3.96 -13.97
N GLN A 215 17.76 -3.97 -15.26
CA GLN A 215 18.71 -3.82 -16.36
C GLN A 215 18.93 -2.33 -16.67
N GLU A 216 17.83 -1.61 -16.94
CA GLU A 216 17.88 -0.21 -17.34
C GLU A 216 16.66 0.55 -16.83
N VAL A 217 16.87 1.83 -16.49
CA VAL A 217 15.80 2.76 -16.11
C VAL A 217 15.68 3.81 -17.22
N GLU A 218 14.62 3.72 -18.02
CA GLU A 218 14.35 4.65 -19.12
C GLU A 218 13.55 5.85 -18.60
N ILE A 219 14.21 7.02 -18.58
CA ILE A 219 13.56 8.28 -18.19
C ILE A 219 12.87 8.89 -19.41
N LYS A 220 11.54 8.82 -19.42
CA LYS A 220 10.73 9.42 -20.48
C LYS A 220 10.54 10.90 -20.22
N ARG A 221 10.86 11.74 -21.21
CA ARG A 221 10.63 13.20 -21.15
C ARG A 221 9.18 13.55 -21.52
N SER A 222 8.22 12.91 -20.86
CA SER A 222 6.79 13.13 -21.07
C SER A 222 6.01 12.99 -19.77
N SER A 223 4.69 13.16 -19.81
CA SER A 223 3.81 12.88 -18.67
C SER A 223 3.60 11.39 -18.40
N MET A 224 4.10 10.51 -19.27
CA MET A 224 4.05 9.08 -19.04
C MET A 224 5.02 8.71 -17.92
N PRO A 225 4.67 7.72 -17.07
CA PRO A 225 5.59 7.24 -16.06
C PRO A 225 6.86 6.70 -16.72
N ASN A 226 8.00 6.85 -16.03
CA ASN A 226 9.26 6.24 -16.44
C ASN A 226 9.11 4.71 -16.48
N GLU A 227 9.87 4.06 -17.36
CA GLU A 227 9.87 2.61 -17.50
C GLU A 227 11.17 2.01 -16.98
N VAL A 228 11.07 0.79 -16.49
CA VAL A 228 12.18 0.00 -15.97
C VAL A 228 12.16 -1.33 -16.71
N SER A 229 13.27 -1.65 -17.35
CA SER A 229 13.51 -2.93 -18.02
C SER A 229 14.29 -3.86 -17.10
N PHE A 230 13.92 -5.14 -17.11
CA PHE A 230 14.54 -6.16 -16.27
C PHE A 230 15.28 -7.20 -17.09
N GLU A 231 16.28 -7.85 -16.47
CA GLU A 231 17.08 -8.89 -17.11
C GLU A 231 16.23 -10.11 -17.54
N GLU A 232 15.09 -10.31 -16.87
CA GLU A 232 14.12 -11.36 -17.14
C GLU A 232 13.30 -11.13 -18.43
N GLY A 233 13.53 -10.02 -19.14
CA GLY A 233 13.01 -9.79 -20.49
C GLY A 233 11.64 -9.11 -20.56
N PHE A 234 11.18 -8.51 -19.46
CA PHE A 234 9.98 -7.67 -19.43
C PHE A 234 10.27 -6.26 -18.91
N GLY A 235 9.30 -5.37 -19.05
CA GLY A 235 9.38 -4.01 -18.55
C GLY A 235 8.13 -3.62 -17.74
N THR A 236 8.31 -2.72 -16.79
CA THR A 236 7.21 -2.16 -15.98
C THR A 236 7.40 -0.67 -15.75
N ILE A 237 6.37 0.00 -15.24
CA ILE A 237 6.49 1.41 -14.85
C ILE A 237 7.29 1.52 -13.55
N GLN A 238 8.11 2.57 -13.43
CA GLN A 238 8.95 2.80 -12.26
C GLN A 238 8.12 2.79 -10.97
N GLU A 239 6.86 3.25 -10.98
CA GLU A 239 5.92 3.24 -9.83
C GLU A 239 5.65 1.86 -9.22
N TYR A 240 5.79 0.78 -9.99
CA TYR A 240 5.59 -0.59 -9.50
C TYR A 240 6.87 -1.23 -8.96
N VAL A 241 8.00 -0.54 -9.02
CA VAL A 241 9.31 -1.08 -8.65
C VAL A 241 9.70 -0.67 -7.24
N MET A 242 9.77 -1.63 -6.32
CA MET A 242 10.30 -1.40 -4.98
C MET A 242 11.72 -1.96 -4.89
N VAL A 243 12.73 -1.11 -4.83
CA VAL A 243 14.13 -1.57 -4.69
C VAL A 243 14.34 -2.22 -3.32
N ILE A 244 15.02 -3.36 -3.28
CA ILE A 244 15.32 -4.12 -2.07
C ILE A 244 16.83 -4.36 -1.94
N SER A 245 17.32 -4.61 -0.72
CA SER A 245 18.74 -4.85 -0.49
C SER A 245 19.15 -6.29 -0.81
N SER A 246 18.28 -7.23 -0.48
CA SER A 246 18.45 -8.67 -0.66
C SER A 246 17.07 -9.32 -0.81
N PRO A 247 16.93 -10.47 -1.50
CA PRO A 247 15.66 -11.19 -1.59
C PRO A 247 15.16 -11.63 -0.20
N ASP A 248 16.07 -11.82 0.76
CA ASP A 248 15.77 -12.20 2.14
C ASP A 248 14.98 -11.14 2.92
N ASP A 249 14.96 -9.88 2.44
CA ASP A 249 14.14 -8.83 3.05
C ASP A 249 12.65 -9.10 2.89
N ILE A 250 12.30 -9.90 1.88
CA ILE A 250 10.92 -10.29 1.57
C ILE A 250 10.72 -11.72 2.08
N PRO A 251 9.76 -11.95 3.00
CA PRO A 251 9.48 -13.29 3.46
C PRO A 251 8.97 -14.13 2.30
N SER A 252 9.51 -15.34 2.16
CA SER A 252 9.02 -16.34 1.23
C SER A 252 7.51 -16.53 1.42
N GLU A 253 6.77 -16.59 0.31
CA GLU A 253 5.34 -16.87 0.33
C GLU A 253 5.07 -18.15 1.12
N VAL A 254 4.24 -18.05 2.16
CA VAL A 254 3.65 -19.23 2.77
C VAL A 254 2.48 -19.60 1.87
N ASP A 255 2.60 -20.70 1.13
CA ASP A 255 1.48 -21.25 0.37
C ASP A 255 0.31 -21.47 1.35
N ALA A 256 -0.75 -20.66 1.19
CA ALA A 256 -1.99 -20.75 1.95
C ALA A 256 -3.00 -21.67 1.28
#